data_AF-A0A354SAA9-F1
#
_entry.id   AF-A0A354SAA9-F1
#
_cell.length_a   1.000
_cell.length_b   1.000
_cell.length_c   1.000
_cell.angle_alpha   90.00
_cell.angle_beta   90.00
_cell.angle_gamma   90.00
#
_symmetry.space_group_name_H-M   'P 1'
#
loop_
_entity.id
_entity.type
_entity.pdbx_description
1 polymer ?
#
loop_
_entity_poly.entity_id
_entity_poly.type
_entity_poly.pdbx_seq_one_letter_code
_entity_poly.pdbx_strand_id
1 'polypeptide(L)'
;MRRLAPRLADGCLVITASDQRSQMQNRRLAEQRLVQTLAAAVAPGPKARRATRPTKGSQERRISTKKNRGQTKRLRSTRVSEHD
;
A
#
# COMPACT_ATOMS: atom_id res chain seq x y z
N MET A 1 -9.15 -8.59 17.43
CA MET A 1 -8.84 -10.02 17.33
C MET A 1 -8.54 -10.53 15.91
N ARG A 2 -9.21 -10.09 14.83
CA ARG A 2 -8.98 -10.60 13.45
C ARG A 2 -7.51 -10.66 13.00
N ARG A 3 -6.67 -9.70 13.42
CA ARG A 3 -5.24 -9.67 13.08
C ARG A 3 -4.42 -10.80 13.71
N LEU A 4 -4.88 -11.38 14.82
CA LEU A 4 -4.23 -12.51 15.50
C LEU A 4 -4.75 -13.87 15.05
N ALA A 5 -5.85 -13.92 14.29
CA ALA A 5 -6.46 -15.17 13.83
C ALA A 5 -5.47 -16.23 13.30
N PRO A 6 -4.48 -15.90 12.43
CA PRO A 6 -3.54 -16.91 11.93
C PRO A 6 -2.54 -17.43 12.98
N ARG A 7 -2.48 -16.82 14.17
CA ARG A 7 -1.55 -17.16 15.26
C ARG A 7 -2.24 -17.86 16.43
N LEU A 8 -3.57 -17.99 16.39
CA LEU A 8 -4.33 -18.66 17.45
C LEU A 8 -4.46 -20.15 17.13
N ALA A 9 -4.25 -20.99 18.13
CA ALA A 9 -4.62 -22.40 18.12
C ALA A 9 -5.83 -22.56 19.03
N ASP A 10 -6.98 -22.95 18.48
CA ASP A 10 -8.25 -23.09 19.21
C ASP A 10 -8.64 -21.86 20.06
N GLY A 11 -8.34 -20.66 19.53
CA GLY A 11 -8.61 -19.40 20.22
C GLY A 11 -7.55 -18.99 21.25
N CYS A 12 -6.54 -19.83 21.49
CA CYS A 12 -5.45 -19.56 22.42
C CYS A 12 -4.20 -19.02 21.70
N LEU A 13 -3.61 -17.95 22.26
CA LEU A 13 -2.31 -17.44 21.83
C LEU A 13 -1.22 -18.07 22.68
N VAL A 14 -0.39 -18.90 22.07
CA VAL A 14 0.75 -19.56 22.74
C VAL A 14 2.04 -18.78 22.44
N ILE A 15 2.76 -18.39 23.50
CA ILE A 15 4.05 -17.71 23.40
C ILE A 15 5.10 -18.57 24.10
N THR A 16 6.20 -18.83 23.41
CA THR A 16 7.35 -19.59 23.93
C THR A 16 8.60 -18.71 23.99
N ALA A 17 9.46 -18.97 24.98
CA ALA A 17 10.76 -18.33 25.13
C ALA A 17 11.75 -19.32 25.75
N SER A 18 12.89 -19.49 25.09
CA SER A 18 13.96 -20.41 25.48
C SER A 18 15.34 -19.81 25.21
N ASP A 19 15.41 -18.48 25.12
CA ASP A 19 16.57 -17.73 24.68
C ASP A 19 17.66 -17.62 25.78
N GLN A 20 17.26 -17.72 27.06
CA GLN A 20 18.13 -17.58 28.21
C GLN A 20 18.28 -18.89 28.96
N ARG A 21 19.40 -19.04 29.69
CA ARG A 21 19.60 -20.18 30.59
C ARG A 21 18.63 -20.15 31.79
N SER A 22 18.21 -18.97 32.23
CA SER A 22 17.32 -18.81 33.38
C SER A 22 15.84 -18.86 32.98
N GLN A 23 15.08 -19.73 33.63
CA GLN A 23 13.62 -19.81 33.47
C GLN A 23 12.93 -18.48 33.78
N MET A 24 13.40 -17.77 34.81
CA MET A 24 12.83 -16.47 35.22
C MET A 24 13.01 -15.41 34.13
N GLN A 25 14.17 -15.41 33.46
CA GLN A 25 14.41 -14.53 32.33
C GLN A 25 13.57 -14.93 31.11
N ASN A 26 13.45 -16.23 30.83
CA ASN A 26 12.57 -16.74 29.77
C ASN A 26 11.10 -16.37 30.01
N ARG A 27 10.63 -16.44 31.26
CA ARG A 27 9.27 -15.99 31.61
C ARG A 27 9.07 -14.51 31.30
N ARG A 28 10.00 -13.65 31.72
CA ARG A 28 9.96 -12.21 31.41
C ARG A 28 9.97 -11.95 29.89
N LEU A 29 10.76 -12.70 29.13
CA LEU A 29 10.80 -12.60 27.67
C LEU A 29 9.47 -13.03 27.04
N ALA A 30 8.86 -14.11 27.52
CA ALA A 30 7.55 -14.55 27.06
C ALA A 30 6.47 -13.51 27.36
N GLU A 31 6.48 -12.92 28.55
CA GLU A 31 5.58 -11.82 28.94
C GLU A 31 5.76 -10.59 28.03
N GLN A 32 7.00 -10.18 27.76
CA GLN A 32 7.31 -9.08 26.84
C GLN A 32 6.81 -9.35 25.41
N ARG A 33 7.06 -10.55 24.87
CA ARG A 33 6.60 -10.97 23.54
C ARG A 33 5.07 -10.99 23.45
N LEU A 34 4.39 -11.45 24.51
CA LEU A 34 2.93 -11.43 24.60
C LEU A 34 2.40 -10.00 24.53
N VAL A 35 2.93 -9.11 25.37
CA VAL A 35 2.51 -7.69 25.41
C VAL A 35 2.72 -7.02 24.05
N GLN A 36 3.89 -7.20 23.44
CA GLN A 36 4.18 -6.63 22.11
C GLN A 36 3.23 -7.14 21.03
N THR A 37 2.96 -8.45 21.03
CA THR A 37 2.06 -9.08 20.06
C THR A 37 0.63 -8.55 20.20
N LEU A 38 0.14 -8.43 21.44
CA LEU A 38 -1.19 -7.90 21.72
C LEU A 38 -1.28 -6.41 21.39
N ALA A 39 -0.29 -5.61 21.76
CA ALA A 39 -0.23 -4.19 21.47
C ALA A 39 -0.27 -3.93 19.96
N ALA A 40 0.53 -4.64 19.16
CA ALA A 40 0.52 -4.53 17.70
C ALA A 40 -0.83 -4.94 17.08
N ALA A 41 -1.49 -5.94 17.65
CA ALA A 41 -2.78 -6.41 17.17
C ALA A 41 -3.94 -5.43 17.45
N VAL A 42 -3.90 -4.75 18.59
CA VAL A 42 -4.92 -3.78 19.01
C VAL A 42 -4.64 -2.37 18.47
N ALA A 43 -3.39 -2.07 18.10
CA ALA A 43 -3.02 -0.78 17.55
C ALA A 43 -3.92 -0.38 16.37
N PRO A 44 -4.34 0.91 16.29
CA PRO A 44 -5.13 1.37 15.17
C PRO A 44 -4.39 1.12 13.85
N GLY A 45 -5.16 0.86 12.78
CA GLY A 45 -4.57 0.74 11.45
C GLY A 45 -3.88 2.04 11.02
N PRO A 46 -3.00 1.99 10.01
CA PRO A 46 -2.44 3.20 9.43
C PRO A 46 -3.57 4.12 8.95
N LYS A 47 -3.35 5.43 9.02
CA LYS A 47 -4.28 6.41 8.49
C LYS A 47 -4.61 6.09 7.03
N ALA A 48 -5.89 6.08 6.69
CA ALA A 48 -6.33 5.84 5.33
C ALA A 48 -5.59 6.79 4.36
N ARG A 49 -4.89 6.21 3.37
CA ARG A 49 -4.18 7.00 2.37
C ARG A 49 -5.20 7.78 1.55
N ARG A 50 -5.01 9.09 1.46
CA ARG A 50 -5.74 9.92 0.50
C ARG A 50 -5.02 9.83 -0.84
N ALA A 51 -5.75 9.45 -1.89
CA ALA A 51 -5.20 9.44 -3.24
C ALA A 51 -4.75 10.85 -3.62
N THR A 52 -3.55 10.96 -4.17
CA THR A 52 -3.01 12.23 -4.66
C THR A 52 -3.64 12.57 -6.00
N ARG A 53 -3.95 13.85 -6.21
CA ARG A 53 -4.38 14.32 -7.54
C ARG A 53 -3.27 14.10 -8.57
N PRO A 54 -3.60 13.87 -9.86
CA PRO A 54 -2.61 13.83 -10.93
C PRO A 54 -1.74 15.10 -10.93
N THR A 55 -0.44 14.93 -11.15
CA THR A 55 0.51 16.04 -11.14
C THR A 55 0.24 17.03 -12.27
N LYS A 56 0.63 18.30 -12.09
CA LYS A 56 0.49 19.33 -13.15
C LYS A 56 1.13 18.90 -14.46
N GLY A 57 2.36 18.36 -14.41
CA GLY A 57 3.05 17.85 -15.60
C GLY A 57 2.33 16.67 -16.28
N SER A 58 1.62 15.81 -15.52
CA SER A 58 0.77 14.76 -16.12
C SER A 58 -0.41 15.37 -16.88
N GLN A 59 -1.04 16.41 -16.31
CA GLN A 59 -2.15 17.11 -16.95
C GLN A 59 -1.69 17.85 -18.22
N GLU A 60 -0.55 18.54 -18.17
CA GLU A 60 0.04 19.25 -19.31
C GLU A 60 0.39 18.29 -20.45
N ARG A 61 1.06 17.17 -20.17
CA ARG A 61 1.37 16.14 -21.17
C ARG A 61 0.10 15.58 -21.81
N ARG A 62 -0.94 15.29 -21.01
CA ARG A 62 -2.22 14.82 -21.54
C ARG A 62 -2.83 15.84 -22.53
N ILE A 63 -2.78 17.12 -22.20
CA ILE A 63 -3.31 18.19 -23.06
C ILE A 63 -2.46 18.34 -24.33
N SER A 64 -1.14 18.34 -24.22
CA SER A 64 -0.24 18.46 -25.38
C SER A 64 -0.41 17.26 -26.33
N THR A 65 -0.46 16.04 -25.81
CA THR A 65 -0.74 14.84 -26.61
C THR A 65 -2.11 14.93 -27.30
N LYS A 66 -3.14 15.42 -26.60
CA LYS A 66 -4.48 15.63 -27.20
C LYS A 66 -4.42 16.65 -28.35
N LYS A 67 -3.72 17.77 -28.17
CA LYS A 67 -3.55 18.81 -29.20
C LYS A 67 -2.81 18.26 -30.42
N ASN A 68 -1.66 17.62 -30.21
CA ASN A 68 -0.84 17.04 -31.28
C ASN A 68 -1.66 16.01 -32.09
N ARG A 69 -2.40 15.12 -31.41
CA ARG A 69 -3.24 14.13 -32.09
C ARG A 69 -4.36 14.78 -32.89
N GLY A 70 -4.96 15.87 -32.39
CA GLY A 70 -5.95 16.65 -33.13
C GLY A 70 -5.37 17.27 -34.41
N GLN A 71 -4.17 17.86 -34.32
CA GLN A 71 -3.46 18.41 -35.47
C GLN A 71 -3.13 17.32 -36.50
N THR A 72 -2.57 16.19 -36.06
CA THR A 72 -2.29 15.04 -36.94
C THR A 72 -3.56 14.55 -37.64
N LYS A 73 -4.69 14.47 -36.95
CA LYS A 73 -5.97 14.07 -37.57
C LYS A 73 -6.46 15.08 -38.60
N ARG A 74 -6.35 16.39 -38.32
CA ARG A 74 -6.75 17.44 -39.26
C ARG A 74 -5.91 17.39 -40.54
N LEU A 75 -4.59 17.26 -40.41
CA LEU A 75 -3.68 17.12 -41.55
C LEU A 75 -3.97 15.86 -42.39
N ARG A 76 -4.46 14.78 -41.78
CA ARG A 76 -4.86 13.56 -42.51
C ARG A 76 -6.16 13.72 -43.30
N SER A 77 -7.12 14.52 -42.83
CA SER A 77 -8.38 14.71 -43.55
C SER A 77 -8.25 15.70 -44.71
N THR A 78 -7.23 16.55 -44.69
CA THR A 78 -6.90 17.45 -45.80
C THR A 78 -6.03 16.71 -46.82
N ARG A 79 -6.62 15.82 -47.61
CA ARG A 79 -6.00 15.39 -48.87
C ARG A 79 -6.31 16.45 -49.93
N VAL A 80 -5.25 17.15 -50.32
CA VAL A 80 -4.98 17.90 -51.57
C VAL A 80 -6.16 18.00 -52.55
N SER A 81 -6.76 19.19 -52.61
CA SER A 81 -7.36 19.71 -53.84
C SER A 81 -6.29 20.56 -54.53
N GLU A 82 -5.48 19.93 -55.37
CA GLU A 82 -4.80 20.60 -56.48
C GLU A 82 -5.40 20.00 -57.74
N HIS A 83 -6.14 20.82 -58.49
CA HIS A 83 -6.18 20.89 -59.96
C HIS A 83 -7.06 22.09 -60.34
N ASP A 84 -6.42 23.20 -60.69
CA ASP A 84 -6.64 24.02 -61.90
C ASP A 84 -5.45 24.97 -62.09
#